data_AF-A0A960K1S6-F1
#
_entry.id   AF-A0A960K1S6-F1
#
_cell.length_a   1.000
_cell.length_b   1.000
_cell.length_c   1.000
_cell.angle_alpha   90.00
_cell.angle_beta   90.00
_cell.angle_gamma   90.00
#
_symmetry.space_group_name_H-M   'P 1'
#
loop_
_entity.id
_entity.type
_entity.pdbx_description
1 polymer ?
#
loop_
_entity_poly.entity_id
_entity_poly.type
_entity_poly.pdbx_seq_one_letter_code
_entity_poly.pdbx_strand_id
1 'polypeptide(L)'
;MSPRPFTVLLLALLAAGCASVPAPAPAAPAAPQTPQVPADDNLNAVLWTQRAIEHDLVLLETYRNAQEKLEAALADPAWNALPEEDREGSAEGLPPAVIVDVDEAALDNSPYQARLVRSGEEFSEFTWSEWCKEKKARPLPGAVEFTQRASKLGVAVFFISNRARDLDQVTLENLRSVGFPVAGDRSFLGLGTVVKDCEQYGSDKGCRRRLVSRSYRVLMQFGDQIGDFV
;
A
#
# COMPACT_ATOMS: atom_id res chain seq x y z
N MET A 1 10.34 110.97 -31.38
CA MET A 1 10.41 109.70 -32.14
C MET A 1 10.87 108.61 -31.16
N SER A 2 10.06 107.57 -30.98
CA SER A 2 10.41 106.14 -30.84
C SER A 2 11.88 105.74 -31.15
N PRO A 3 12.40 104.52 -30.82
CA PRO A 3 11.77 103.32 -30.23
C PRO A 3 12.68 102.45 -29.28
N ARG A 4 12.21 101.29 -28.79
CA ARG A 4 12.71 99.88 -29.04
C ARG A 4 13.62 99.20 -27.96
N PRO A 5 13.81 97.85 -27.95
CA PRO A 5 13.34 96.93 -26.88
C PRO A 5 14.33 95.80 -26.41
N PHE A 6 13.83 94.84 -25.60
CA PHE A 6 14.15 93.38 -25.50
C PHE A 6 15.42 92.79 -24.80
N THR A 7 15.17 91.79 -23.93
CA THR A 7 15.87 90.48 -23.72
C THR A 7 17.04 90.29 -22.70
N VAL A 8 16.71 89.62 -21.57
CA VAL A 8 17.31 88.44 -20.87
C VAL A 8 18.82 88.39 -20.47
N LEU A 9 19.10 88.13 -19.18
CA LEU A 9 19.88 86.95 -18.74
C LEU A 9 19.62 86.60 -17.25
N LEU A 10 19.11 85.37 -17.02
CA LEU A 10 19.07 84.69 -15.73
C LEU A 10 20.48 84.24 -15.34
N LEU A 11 20.93 84.52 -14.11
CA LEU A 11 22.05 83.81 -13.48
C LEU A 11 21.51 82.98 -12.31
N ALA A 12 21.51 81.66 -12.47
CA ALA A 12 21.13 80.70 -11.46
C ALA A 12 22.24 80.57 -10.40
N LEU A 13 21.92 80.84 -9.13
CA LEU A 13 22.78 80.46 -8.01
C LEU A 13 22.69 78.94 -7.80
N LEU A 14 23.79 78.24 -8.07
CA LEU A 14 23.97 76.84 -7.67
C LEU A 14 24.36 76.80 -6.18
N ALA A 15 23.39 76.54 -5.32
CA ALA A 15 23.64 76.13 -3.94
C ALA A 15 24.05 74.64 -3.95
N ALA A 16 25.34 74.36 -3.79
CA ALA A 16 25.84 73.02 -3.53
C ALA A 16 25.48 72.62 -2.10
N GLY A 17 24.27 72.09 -1.90
CA GLY A 17 23.91 71.41 -0.66
C GLY A 17 24.58 70.05 -0.61
N CYS A 18 25.52 69.85 0.32
CA CYS A 18 26.01 68.51 0.66
C CYS A 18 24.88 67.72 1.33
N ALA A 19 24.11 66.96 0.55
CA ALA A 19 23.27 65.92 1.10
C ALA A 19 24.16 64.74 1.49
N SER A 20 24.46 64.59 2.78
CA SER A 20 25.07 63.37 3.30
C SER A 20 24.07 62.23 3.15
N VAL A 21 24.35 61.29 2.24
CA VAL A 21 23.57 60.06 2.10
C VAL A 21 23.78 59.26 3.39
N PRO A 22 22.71 58.95 4.18
CA PRO A 22 22.87 58.12 5.35
C PRO A 22 23.41 56.75 4.94
N ALA A 23 24.43 56.27 5.66
CA ALA A 23 24.98 54.94 5.41
C ALA A 23 23.87 53.88 5.52
N PRO A 24 23.82 52.87 4.63
CA PRO A 24 22.84 51.82 4.74
C PRO A 24 22.96 51.13 6.10
N ALA A 25 21.84 50.98 6.79
CA ALA A 25 21.80 50.25 8.05
C ALA A 25 22.33 48.83 7.84
N PRO A 26 23.09 48.25 8.80
CA PRO A 26 23.55 46.87 8.70
C PRO A 26 22.35 45.96 8.49
N ALA A 27 22.45 45.07 7.49
CA ALA A 27 21.41 44.13 7.16
C ALA A 27 21.06 43.30 8.42
N ALA A 28 19.77 43.20 8.72
CA ALA A 28 19.30 42.32 9.78
C ALA A 28 19.78 40.89 9.50
N PRO A 29 20.19 40.13 10.53
CA PRO A 29 20.59 38.74 10.34
C PRO A 29 19.45 37.97 9.67
N ALA A 30 19.79 37.23 8.62
CA ALA A 30 18.82 36.42 7.89
C ALA A 30 18.12 35.48 8.89
N ALA A 31 16.79 35.42 8.82
CA ALA A 31 16.03 34.45 9.59
C ALA A 31 16.56 33.04 9.30
N PRO A 32 16.63 32.14 10.29
CA PRO A 32 17.01 30.76 10.06
C PRO A 32 16.14 30.19 8.94
N GLN A 33 16.76 29.76 7.85
CA GLN A 33 16.04 29.08 6.79
C GLN A 33 15.55 27.76 7.36
N THR A 34 14.23 27.56 7.39
CA THR A 34 13.65 26.25 7.69
C THR A 34 14.21 25.26 6.67
N PRO A 35 14.77 24.12 7.09
CA PRO A 35 15.22 23.10 6.15
C PRO A 35 14.07 22.75 5.21
N GLN A 36 14.25 22.94 3.90
CA GLN A 36 13.30 22.43 2.93
C GLN A 36 13.40 20.90 2.94
N VAL A 37 12.32 20.24 3.35
CA VAL A 37 12.17 18.80 3.15
C VAL A 37 11.81 18.59 1.67
N PRO A 38 12.62 17.87 0.88
CA PRO A 38 12.28 17.54 -0.50
C PRO A 38 10.92 16.83 -0.57
N ALA A 39 10.19 17.04 -1.66
CA ALA A 39 8.99 16.25 -1.91
C ALA A 39 9.37 14.78 -2.05
N ASP A 40 8.58 13.91 -1.41
CA ASP A 40 8.67 12.47 -1.52
C ASP A 40 7.27 11.97 -1.89
N ASP A 41 7.14 11.39 -3.08
CA ASP A 41 5.84 10.95 -3.62
C ASP A 41 5.22 9.83 -2.76
N ASN A 42 6.07 9.01 -2.11
CA ASN A 42 5.63 7.90 -1.28
C ASN A 42 5.21 8.37 0.13
N LEU A 43 5.75 9.50 0.62
CA LEU A 43 5.41 10.04 1.95
C LEU A 43 3.89 10.23 2.12
N ASN A 44 3.22 10.82 1.12
CA ASN A 44 1.77 11.07 1.21
C ASN A 44 0.96 9.76 1.15
N ALA A 45 1.38 8.78 0.34
CA ALA A 45 0.73 7.47 0.25
C ALA A 45 0.86 6.69 1.57
N VAL A 46 2.05 6.68 2.16
CA VAL A 46 2.32 6.06 3.48
C VAL A 46 1.52 6.75 4.58
N LEU A 47 1.48 8.08 4.60
CA LEU A 47 0.70 8.83 5.59
C LEU A 47 -0.79 8.57 5.46
N TRP A 48 -1.33 8.51 4.24
CA TRP A 48 -2.73 8.16 4.03
C TRP A 48 -3.03 6.75 4.55
N THR A 49 -2.21 5.75 4.19
CA THR A 49 -2.35 4.36 4.65
C THR A 49 -2.27 4.22 6.18
N GLN A 50 -1.37 4.98 6.82
CA GLN A 50 -1.14 4.88 8.27
C GLN A 50 -2.08 5.72 9.13
N ARG A 51 -2.63 6.81 8.60
CA ARG A 51 -3.26 7.86 9.40
C ARG A 51 -4.66 8.26 8.94
N ALA A 52 -5.03 8.00 7.69
CA ALA A 52 -6.37 8.33 7.22
C ALA A 52 -7.37 7.34 7.78
N ILE A 53 -8.44 7.84 8.38
CA ILE A 53 -9.55 6.98 8.82
C ILE A 53 -10.28 6.40 7.59
N GLU A 54 -10.26 7.11 6.46
CA GLU A 54 -10.85 6.70 5.20
C GLU A 54 -10.23 5.41 4.67
N HIS A 55 -8.91 5.24 4.79
CA HIS A 55 -8.23 4.00 4.44
C HIS A 55 -8.82 2.80 5.21
N ASP A 56 -8.89 2.93 6.54
CA ASP A 56 -9.40 1.86 7.40
C ASP A 56 -10.89 1.60 7.17
N LEU A 57 -11.69 2.64 6.89
CA LEU A 57 -13.11 2.50 6.59
C LEU A 57 -13.38 1.76 5.27
N VAL A 58 -12.58 2.00 4.22
CA VAL A 58 -12.68 1.28 2.94
C VAL A 58 -12.40 -0.21 3.12
N LEU A 59 -11.39 -0.57 3.92
CA LEU A 59 -11.08 -1.96 4.23
C LEU A 59 -12.18 -2.62 5.06
N LEU A 60 -12.67 -1.94 6.09
CA LEU A 60 -13.79 -2.42 6.90
C LEU A 60 -15.05 -2.64 6.08
N GLU A 61 -15.39 -1.70 5.19
CA GLU A 61 -16.52 -1.84 4.28
C GLU A 61 -16.34 -3.07 3.36
N THR A 62 -15.18 -3.22 2.75
CA THR A 62 -14.85 -4.36 1.88
C THR A 62 -15.07 -5.70 2.59
N TYR A 63 -14.45 -5.89 3.77
CA TYR A 63 -14.55 -7.14 4.51
C TYR A 63 -15.94 -7.39 5.12
N ARG A 64 -16.69 -6.34 5.50
CA ARG A 64 -18.09 -6.47 5.93
C ARG A 64 -19.01 -6.86 4.79
N ASN A 65 -18.88 -6.22 3.63
CA ASN A 65 -19.64 -6.56 2.43
C ASN A 65 -19.38 -8.02 2.01
N ALA A 66 -18.13 -8.49 2.14
CA ALA A 66 -17.81 -9.89 1.91
C ALA A 66 -18.45 -10.82 2.95
N GLN A 67 -18.40 -10.44 4.24
CA GLN A 67 -19.05 -11.21 5.30
C GLN A 67 -20.56 -11.36 5.07
N GLU A 68 -21.25 -10.32 4.61
CA GLU A 68 -22.67 -10.34 4.28
C GLU A 68 -23.01 -11.29 3.11
N LYS A 69 -22.09 -11.43 2.15
CA LYS A 69 -22.25 -12.31 0.97
C LYS A 69 -21.88 -13.77 1.24
N LEU A 70 -21.18 -14.04 2.35
CA LEU A 70 -20.55 -15.34 2.59
C LEU A 70 -21.54 -16.50 2.65
N GLU A 71 -22.68 -16.31 3.33
CA GLU A 71 -23.71 -17.36 3.46
C GLU A 71 -24.42 -17.63 2.13
N ALA A 72 -24.64 -16.60 1.32
CA ALA A 72 -25.20 -16.77 -0.03
C ALA A 72 -24.22 -17.52 -0.95
N ALA A 73 -22.93 -17.16 -0.91
CA ALA A 73 -21.88 -17.85 -1.67
C ALA A 73 -21.74 -19.34 -1.26
N LEU A 74 -21.90 -19.62 0.04
CA LEU A 74 -21.92 -20.98 0.58
C LEU A 74 -23.10 -21.80 0.03
N ALA A 75 -24.29 -21.22 0.02
CA ALA A 75 -25.53 -21.89 -0.37
C ALA A 75 -25.65 -22.14 -1.88
N ASP A 76 -25.00 -21.34 -2.71
CA ASP A 76 -25.02 -21.49 -4.17
C ASP A 76 -23.89 -22.43 -4.64
N PRO A 77 -24.18 -23.65 -5.13
CA PRO A 77 -23.15 -24.58 -5.61
C PRO A 77 -22.44 -24.13 -6.90
N ALA A 78 -23.03 -23.20 -7.66
CA ALA A 78 -22.41 -22.62 -8.85
C ALA A 78 -21.46 -21.46 -8.54
N TRP A 79 -21.46 -20.96 -7.30
CA TRP A 79 -20.59 -19.86 -6.89
C TRP A 79 -19.12 -20.27 -6.92
N ASN A 80 -18.34 -19.55 -7.72
CA ASN A 80 -16.89 -19.72 -7.82
C ASN A 80 -16.23 -18.39 -8.21
N ALA A 81 -15.33 -17.90 -7.36
CA ALA A 81 -14.65 -16.62 -7.52
C ALA A 81 -13.37 -16.70 -8.36
N LEU A 82 -12.89 -17.89 -8.70
CA LEU A 82 -11.72 -18.03 -9.58
C LEU A 82 -12.08 -17.71 -11.03
N PRO A 83 -11.16 -17.10 -11.81
CA PRO A 83 -11.31 -17.02 -13.26
C PRO A 83 -11.28 -18.43 -13.88
N GLU A 84 -11.86 -18.60 -15.08
CA GLU A 84 -12.06 -19.93 -15.68
C GLU A 84 -10.74 -20.68 -15.90
N GLU A 85 -9.71 -19.95 -16.32
CA GLU A 85 -8.36 -20.42 -16.52
C GLU A 85 -7.69 -20.97 -15.25
N ASP A 86 -8.15 -20.59 -14.06
CA ASP A 86 -7.61 -21.08 -12.78
C ASP A 86 -8.43 -22.20 -12.14
N ARG A 87 -9.52 -22.61 -12.80
CA ARG A 87 -10.36 -23.73 -12.36
C ARG A 87 -9.85 -25.03 -12.97
N GLU A 88 -9.31 -25.91 -12.12
CA GLU A 88 -8.93 -27.25 -12.54
C GLU A 88 -9.97 -28.28 -12.11
N GLY A 89 -10.75 -28.77 -13.08
CA GLY A 89 -11.79 -29.77 -12.84
C GLY A 89 -13.12 -29.18 -12.36
N SER A 90 -14.03 -30.06 -11.91
CA SER A 90 -15.34 -29.65 -11.38
C SER A 90 -15.22 -29.21 -9.92
N ALA A 91 -15.89 -28.11 -9.57
CA ALA A 91 -16.02 -27.64 -8.19
C ALA A 91 -17.15 -28.36 -7.42
N GLU A 92 -17.91 -29.24 -8.07
CA GLU A 92 -19.03 -29.95 -7.48
C GLU A 92 -18.57 -30.87 -6.34
N GLY A 93 -19.20 -30.72 -5.16
CA GLY A 93 -18.87 -31.51 -3.98
C GLY A 93 -17.56 -31.13 -3.28
N LEU A 94 -16.78 -30.18 -3.81
CA LEU A 94 -15.55 -29.71 -3.16
C LEU A 94 -15.87 -28.83 -1.93
N PRO A 95 -15.08 -28.92 -0.85
CA PRO A 95 -15.22 -28.04 0.31
C PRO A 95 -14.99 -26.57 -0.07
N PRO A 96 -15.66 -25.62 0.59
CA PRO A 96 -15.52 -24.21 0.29
C PRO A 96 -14.19 -23.63 0.81
N ALA A 97 -13.65 -22.66 0.09
CA ALA A 97 -12.47 -21.90 0.50
C ALA A 97 -12.60 -20.40 0.20
N VAL A 98 -11.78 -19.59 0.85
CA VAL A 98 -11.45 -18.21 0.44
C VAL A 98 -9.95 -18.09 0.25
N ILE A 99 -9.54 -17.23 -0.68
CA ILE A 99 -8.14 -16.90 -0.93
C ILE A 99 -7.91 -15.45 -0.53
N VAL A 100 -6.87 -15.19 0.23
CA VAL A 100 -6.48 -13.86 0.67
C VAL A 100 -5.01 -13.64 0.28
N ASP A 101 -4.69 -12.55 -0.40
CA ASP A 101 -3.31 -12.09 -0.42
C ASP A 101 -2.84 -11.71 1.01
N VAL A 102 -1.52 -11.64 1.23
CA VAL A 102 -0.98 -11.26 2.52
C VAL A 102 -0.65 -9.79 2.62
N ASP A 103 0.11 -9.22 1.69
CA ASP A 103 0.69 -7.88 1.88
C ASP A 103 -0.29 -6.82 1.40
N GLU A 104 -0.66 -5.86 2.26
CA GLU A 104 -1.68 -4.85 1.94
C GLU A 104 -3.11 -5.38 1.69
N ALA A 105 -3.33 -6.71 1.84
CA ALA A 105 -4.65 -7.33 1.93
C ALA A 105 -4.96 -7.92 3.33
N ALA A 106 -4.04 -8.69 3.92
CA ALA A 106 -4.20 -9.27 5.26
C ALA A 106 -3.35 -8.56 6.32
N LEU A 107 -2.09 -8.27 5.99
CA LEU A 107 -1.07 -7.67 6.84
C LEU A 107 -0.70 -6.29 6.32
N ASP A 108 -0.59 -5.32 7.23
CA ASP A 108 -0.11 -3.97 6.95
C ASP A 108 1.41 -3.89 7.08
N ASN A 109 2.07 -3.64 5.95
CA ASN A 109 3.50 -3.45 5.83
C ASN A 109 3.89 -1.98 5.63
N SER A 110 2.97 -1.03 5.76
CA SER A 110 3.27 0.40 5.72
C SER A 110 4.39 0.84 6.67
N PRO A 111 4.68 0.19 7.83
CA PRO A 111 5.85 0.56 8.62
C PRO A 111 7.18 0.30 7.89
N TYR A 112 7.25 -0.67 7.00
CA TYR A 112 8.41 -0.87 6.12
C TYR A 112 8.53 0.28 5.12
N GLN A 113 7.42 0.68 4.48
CA GLN A 113 7.42 1.83 3.57
C GLN A 113 7.83 3.13 4.28
N ALA A 114 7.36 3.33 5.53
CA ALA A 114 7.79 4.47 6.35
C ALA A 114 9.29 4.45 6.68
N ARG A 115 9.93 3.27 6.80
CA ARG A 115 11.39 3.16 6.96
C ARG A 115 12.11 3.61 5.70
N LEU A 116 11.64 3.17 4.53
CA LEU A 116 12.21 3.57 3.23
C LEU A 116 12.12 5.08 3.01
N VAL A 117 10.95 5.68 3.25
CA VAL A 117 10.77 7.15 3.19
C VAL A 117 11.73 7.86 4.16
N ARG A 118 11.92 7.32 5.38
CA ARG A 118 12.82 7.92 6.37
C ARG A 118 14.31 7.77 6.02
N SER A 119 14.72 6.65 5.42
CA SER A 119 16.11 6.41 5.03
C SER A 119 16.45 6.98 3.66
N GLY A 120 15.46 7.31 2.83
CA GLY A 120 15.64 7.68 1.43
C GLY A 120 16.09 6.49 0.57
N GLU A 121 15.81 5.26 1.03
CA GLU A 121 16.15 4.02 0.32
C GLU A 121 14.96 3.53 -0.51
N GLU A 122 15.25 2.70 -1.52
CA GLU A 122 14.24 2.01 -2.31
C GLU A 122 14.00 0.59 -1.80
N PHE A 123 12.95 -0.05 -2.31
CA PHE A 123 12.68 -1.45 -2.02
C PHE A 123 13.88 -2.33 -2.38
N SER A 124 14.22 -3.27 -1.50
CA SER A 124 15.11 -4.39 -1.83
C SER A 124 14.58 -5.67 -1.22
N GLU A 125 14.80 -6.81 -1.88
CA GLU A 125 14.41 -8.12 -1.35
C GLU A 125 15.10 -8.42 0.00
N PHE A 126 16.32 -7.91 0.19
CA PHE A 126 17.07 -8.09 1.44
C PHE A 126 16.39 -7.38 2.62
N THR A 127 16.15 -6.06 2.50
CA THR A 127 15.52 -5.28 3.57
C THR A 127 14.07 -5.70 3.81
N TRP A 128 13.37 -6.14 2.76
CA TRP A 128 12.05 -6.74 2.85
C TRP A 128 12.04 -8.07 3.62
N SER A 129 13.00 -8.97 3.33
CA SER A 129 13.18 -10.22 4.06
C SER A 129 13.42 -9.98 5.55
N GLU A 130 14.27 -8.99 5.89
CA GLU A 130 14.50 -8.59 7.29
C GLU A 130 13.23 -8.05 7.96
N TRP A 131 12.44 -7.21 7.27
CA TRP A 131 11.13 -6.77 7.78
C TRP A 131 10.19 -7.96 8.06
N CYS A 132 10.09 -8.91 7.14
CA CYS A 132 9.22 -10.07 7.31
C CYS A 132 9.63 -10.93 8.52
N LYS A 133 10.94 -11.10 8.75
CA LYS A 133 11.48 -11.84 9.90
C LYS A 133 11.20 -11.17 11.24
N GLU A 134 10.93 -9.86 11.26
CA GLU A 134 10.51 -9.18 12.49
C GLU A 134 9.13 -9.63 12.97
N LYS A 135 8.25 -10.11 12.06
CA LYS A 135 6.90 -10.58 12.38
C LYS A 135 6.03 -9.57 13.13
N LYS A 136 6.15 -8.29 12.77
CA LYS A 136 5.47 -7.17 13.41
C LYS A 136 4.40 -6.52 12.55
N ALA A 137 4.13 -7.03 11.36
CA ALA A 137 3.05 -6.52 10.53
C ALA A 137 1.72 -6.73 11.27
N ARG A 138 0.93 -5.67 11.39
CA ARG A 138 -0.38 -5.71 12.04
C ARG A 138 -1.44 -6.22 11.06
N PRO A 139 -2.57 -6.77 11.52
CA PRO A 139 -3.63 -7.13 10.58
C PRO A 139 -4.29 -5.87 10.04
N LEU A 140 -4.71 -5.92 8.78
CA LEU A 140 -5.55 -4.88 8.20
C LEU A 140 -6.98 -4.94 8.76
N PRO A 141 -7.67 -3.79 8.88
CA PRO A 141 -9.02 -3.72 9.43
C PRO A 141 -10.00 -4.68 8.73
N GLY A 142 -10.76 -5.45 9.52
CA GLY A 142 -11.77 -6.39 9.02
C GLY A 142 -11.26 -7.76 8.55
N ALA A 143 -9.99 -7.88 8.14
CA ALA A 143 -9.45 -9.12 7.57
C ALA A 143 -9.48 -10.31 8.55
N VAL A 144 -9.08 -10.09 9.80
CA VAL A 144 -9.11 -11.14 10.84
C VAL A 144 -10.54 -11.54 11.18
N GLU A 145 -11.45 -10.58 11.33
CA GLU A 145 -12.87 -10.84 11.65
C GLU A 145 -13.51 -11.69 10.55
N PHE A 146 -13.36 -11.27 9.29
CA PHE A 146 -13.89 -11.99 8.14
C PHE A 146 -13.34 -13.41 8.04
N THR A 147 -12.01 -13.57 8.10
CA THR A 147 -11.39 -14.91 7.96
C THR A 147 -11.76 -15.83 9.12
N GLN A 148 -11.86 -15.32 10.35
CA GLN A 148 -12.36 -16.09 11.49
C GLN A 148 -13.83 -16.49 11.31
N ARG A 149 -14.68 -15.60 10.77
CA ARG A 149 -16.08 -15.93 10.46
C ARG A 149 -16.16 -17.03 9.40
N ALA A 150 -15.37 -16.92 8.33
CA ALA A 150 -15.27 -17.94 7.28
C ALA A 150 -14.84 -19.30 7.87
N SER A 151 -13.78 -19.32 8.65
CA SER A 151 -13.28 -20.53 9.31
C SER A 151 -14.33 -21.17 10.24
N LYS A 152 -15.08 -20.37 11.02
CA LYS A 152 -16.18 -20.85 11.88
C LYS A 152 -17.34 -21.48 11.09
N LEU A 153 -17.54 -21.07 9.84
CA LEU A 153 -18.54 -21.64 8.93
C LEU A 153 -18.00 -22.86 8.15
N GLY A 154 -16.79 -23.34 8.46
CA GLY A 154 -16.16 -24.47 7.78
C GLY A 154 -15.53 -24.12 6.44
N VAL A 155 -15.36 -22.83 6.14
CA VAL A 155 -14.67 -22.35 4.93
C VAL A 155 -13.17 -22.33 5.18
N ALA A 156 -12.40 -23.02 4.35
CA ALA A 156 -10.95 -23.00 4.44
C ALA A 156 -10.41 -21.61 4.05
N VAL A 157 -9.37 -21.14 4.74
CA VAL A 157 -8.71 -19.87 4.43
C VAL A 157 -7.32 -20.18 3.88
N PHE A 158 -7.07 -19.80 2.63
CA PHE A 158 -5.76 -19.88 2.00
C PHE A 158 -5.16 -18.50 1.84
N PHE A 159 -3.86 -18.41 2.08
CA PHE A 159 -3.04 -17.22 1.87
C PHE A 159 -2.13 -17.44 0.67
N ILE A 160 -2.25 -16.62 -0.37
CA ILE A 160 -1.40 -16.71 -1.57
C ILE A 160 -0.65 -15.40 -1.73
N SER A 161 0.66 -15.42 -1.49
CA SER A 161 1.49 -14.22 -1.41
C SER A 161 2.71 -14.33 -2.31
N ASN A 162 3.22 -13.18 -2.76
CA ASN A 162 4.49 -13.10 -3.47
C ASN A 162 5.71 -12.93 -2.55
N ARG A 163 5.55 -13.07 -1.22
CA ARG A 163 6.70 -13.32 -0.34
C ARG A 163 7.42 -14.59 -0.79
N ALA A 164 8.75 -14.52 -0.85
CA ALA A 164 9.60 -15.64 -1.21
C ALA A 164 9.38 -16.84 -0.29
N ARG A 165 9.52 -18.06 -0.83
CA ARG A 165 9.21 -19.31 -0.11
C ARG A 165 10.01 -19.52 1.17
N ASP A 166 11.20 -18.96 1.28
CA ASP A 166 12.00 -18.98 2.50
C ASP A 166 11.37 -18.17 3.65
N LEU A 167 10.42 -17.28 3.34
CA LEU A 167 9.65 -16.48 4.28
C LEU A 167 8.32 -17.13 4.71
N ASP A 168 7.99 -18.33 4.23
CA ASP A 168 6.72 -19.03 4.54
C ASP A 168 6.48 -19.11 6.05
N GLN A 169 7.47 -19.61 6.79
CA GLN A 169 7.32 -19.88 8.23
C GLN A 169 7.18 -18.59 9.04
N VAL A 170 8.01 -17.58 8.79
CA VAL A 170 7.89 -16.30 9.50
C VAL A 170 6.59 -15.59 9.17
N THR A 171 6.07 -15.74 7.94
CA THR A 171 4.78 -15.17 7.54
C THR A 171 3.62 -15.87 8.24
N LEU A 172 3.62 -17.20 8.28
CA LEU A 172 2.63 -17.99 9.02
C LEU A 172 2.64 -17.65 10.52
N GLU A 173 3.82 -17.48 11.12
CA GLU A 173 3.95 -17.04 12.51
C GLU A 173 3.36 -15.65 12.75
N ASN A 174 3.60 -14.69 11.86
CA ASN A 174 3.00 -13.36 11.96
C ASN A 174 1.47 -13.42 11.81
N LEU A 175 0.95 -14.17 10.83
CA LEU A 175 -0.49 -14.33 10.62
C LEU A 175 -1.17 -14.94 11.86
N ARG A 176 -0.58 -16.00 12.43
CA ARG A 176 -1.06 -16.61 13.67
C ARG A 176 -1.01 -15.63 14.85
N SER A 177 0.08 -14.88 14.99
CA SER A 177 0.25 -13.96 16.13
C SER A 177 -0.76 -12.81 16.15
N VAL A 178 -1.30 -12.44 14.98
CA VAL A 178 -2.33 -11.40 14.87
C VAL A 178 -3.75 -11.95 14.76
N GLY A 179 -3.93 -13.27 14.90
CA GLY A 179 -5.24 -13.90 15.08
C GLY A 179 -5.89 -14.48 13.82
N PHE A 180 -5.18 -14.58 12.70
CA PHE A 180 -5.71 -15.26 11.51
C PHE A 180 -5.87 -16.79 11.75
N PRO A 181 -6.92 -17.42 11.21
CA PRO A 181 -7.20 -18.85 11.39
C PRO A 181 -6.35 -19.72 10.45
N VAL A 182 -5.04 -19.75 10.69
CA VAL A 182 -4.09 -20.56 9.91
C VAL A 182 -4.29 -22.05 10.22
N ALA A 183 -4.77 -22.83 9.24
CA ALA A 183 -5.08 -24.25 9.40
C ALA A 183 -3.86 -25.19 9.32
N GLY A 184 -2.67 -24.65 9.07
CA GLY A 184 -1.40 -25.38 8.95
C GLY A 184 -0.55 -24.84 7.81
N ASP A 185 0.60 -25.45 7.54
CA ASP A 185 1.55 -24.86 6.58
C ASP A 185 1.04 -24.87 5.13
N ARG A 186 0.14 -25.81 4.80
CA ARG A 186 -0.51 -25.87 3.48
C ARG A 186 -1.52 -24.75 3.24
N SER A 187 -1.89 -23.97 4.26
CA SER A 187 -2.78 -22.82 4.07
C SER A 187 -2.03 -21.58 3.56
N PHE A 188 -0.71 -21.65 3.35
CA PHE A 188 0.07 -20.57 2.75
C PHE A 188 0.81 -21.07 1.51
N LEU A 189 0.77 -20.29 0.42
CA LEU A 189 1.42 -20.58 -0.86
C LEU A 189 2.27 -19.37 -1.30
N GLY A 190 3.55 -19.36 -0.89
CA GLY A 190 4.51 -18.31 -1.22
C GLY A 190 5.03 -18.36 -2.66
N LEU A 191 5.77 -17.33 -3.05
CA LEU A 191 6.45 -17.25 -4.35
C LEU A 191 7.49 -18.37 -4.47
N GLY A 192 7.43 -19.14 -5.56
CA GLY A 192 8.27 -20.32 -5.76
C GLY A 192 7.65 -21.62 -5.24
N THR A 193 6.37 -21.60 -4.83
CA THR A 193 5.62 -22.84 -4.63
C THR A 193 5.51 -23.61 -5.94
N VAL A 194 6.11 -24.80 -5.98
CA VAL A 194 6.08 -25.67 -7.17
C VAL A 194 4.73 -26.35 -7.27
N VAL A 195 4.03 -26.10 -8.37
CA VAL A 195 2.73 -26.72 -8.67
C VAL A 195 2.92 -27.72 -9.80
N LYS A 196 2.59 -28.99 -9.53
CA LYS A 196 2.71 -30.04 -10.53
C LYS A 196 1.84 -29.70 -11.75
N ASP A 197 2.41 -29.86 -12.94
CA ASP A 197 1.75 -29.65 -14.24
C ASP A 197 1.29 -28.19 -14.48
N CYS A 198 1.91 -27.21 -13.80
CA CYS A 198 1.69 -25.79 -14.02
C CYS A 198 3.01 -25.01 -13.90
N GLU A 199 3.38 -24.27 -14.95
CA GLU A 199 4.56 -23.42 -14.95
C GLU A 199 4.20 -22.00 -14.51
N GLN A 200 4.87 -21.51 -13.48
CA GLN A 200 4.66 -20.16 -12.97
C GLN A 200 5.58 -19.17 -13.70
N TYR A 201 5.00 -18.06 -14.17
CA TYR A 201 5.74 -16.96 -14.77
C TYR A 201 5.83 -15.79 -13.79
N GLY A 202 7.07 -15.40 -13.43
CA GLY A 202 7.31 -14.29 -12.51
C GLY A 202 6.52 -14.41 -11.20
N SER A 203 5.80 -13.33 -10.88
CA SER A 203 5.01 -13.19 -9.66
C SER A 203 3.54 -13.59 -9.81
N ASP A 204 3.17 -14.23 -10.92
CA ASP A 204 1.79 -14.66 -11.16
C ASP A 204 1.35 -15.68 -10.12
N LYS A 205 0.09 -15.57 -9.69
CA LYS A 205 -0.50 -16.43 -8.65
C LYS A 205 -1.38 -17.55 -9.20
N GLY A 206 -1.59 -17.60 -10.53
CA GLY A 206 -2.48 -18.56 -11.20
C GLY A 206 -2.22 -20.02 -10.85
N CYS A 207 -0.97 -20.50 -10.95
CA CYS A 207 -0.65 -21.89 -10.57
C CYS A 207 -1.01 -22.22 -9.12
N ARG A 208 -0.82 -21.27 -8.19
CA ARG A 208 -1.14 -21.45 -6.78
C ARG A 208 -2.66 -21.41 -6.54
N ARG A 209 -3.42 -20.59 -7.27
CA ARG A 209 -4.89 -20.63 -7.28
C ARG A 209 -5.43 -21.93 -7.86
N ARG A 210 -4.84 -22.43 -8.94
CA ARG A 210 -5.14 -23.77 -9.52
C ARG A 210 -4.89 -24.89 -8.53
N LEU A 211 -3.78 -24.82 -7.78
CA LEU A 211 -3.50 -25.79 -6.73
C LEU A 211 -4.62 -25.85 -5.68
N VAL A 212 -5.19 -24.70 -5.30
CA VAL A 212 -6.35 -24.64 -4.40
C VAL A 212 -7.60 -25.20 -5.08
N SER A 213 -7.85 -24.85 -6.36
CA SER A 213 -9.05 -25.24 -7.10
C SER A 213 -9.18 -26.75 -7.33
N ARG A 214 -8.06 -27.48 -7.36
CA ARG A 214 -8.02 -28.96 -7.39
C ARG A 214 -8.72 -29.64 -6.21
N SER A 215 -8.91 -28.95 -5.10
CA SER A 215 -9.46 -29.56 -3.87
C SER A 215 -10.49 -28.70 -3.15
N TYR A 216 -10.71 -27.46 -3.60
CA TYR A 216 -11.64 -26.53 -2.97
C TYR A 216 -12.42 -25.73 -4.00
N ARG A 217 -13.66 -25.41 -3.65
CA ARG A 217 -14.47 -24.41 -4.35
C ARG A 217 -14.22 -23.04 -3.73
N VAL A 218 -13.54 -22.17 -4.45
CA VAL A 218 -13.18 -20.84 -3.94
C VAL A 218 -14.37 -19.88 -4.04
N LEU A 219 -14.84 -19.41 -2.89
CA LEU A 219 -15.99 -18.53 -2.78
C LEU A 219 -15.63 -17.06 -2.98
N MET A 220 -14.45 -16.63 -2.53
CA MET A 220 -14.02 -15.23 -2.59
C MET A 220 -12.50 -15.14 -2.71
N GLN A 221 -12.04 -14.08 -3.35
CA GLN A 221 -10.64 -13.69 -3.45
C GLN A 221 -10.48 -12.26 -2.89
N PHE A 222 -9.37 -12.01 -2.18
CA PHE A 222 -9.03 -10.70 -1.62
C PHE A 222 -7.59 -10.37 -1.97
N GLY A 223 -7.36 -9.12 -2.36
CA GLY A 223 -6.06 -8.64 -2.83
C GLY A 223 -6.10 -7.14 -3.09
N ASP A 224 -4.95 -6.50 -3.05
CA ASP A 224 -4.75 -5.09 -3.39
C ASP A 224 -4.20 -4.92 -4.83
N GLN A 225 -3.74 -6.01 -5.45
CA GLN A 225 -3.18 -6.00 -6.80
C GLN A 225 -4.04 -6.81 -7.78
N ILE A 226 -4.05 -6.41 -9.06
CA ILE A 226 -4.82 -7.14 -10.08
C ILE A 226 -4.39 -8.60 -10.21
N GLY A 227 -3.09 -8.88 -10.07
CA GLY A 227 -2.50 -10.23 -10.14
C GLY A 227 -2.94 -11.17 -9.01
N ASP A 228 -3.65 -10.67 -8.00
CA ASP A 228 -4.29 -11.50 -6.98
C ASP A 228 -5.49 -12.25 -7.54
N PHE A 229 -6.12 -11.70 -8.58
CA PHE A 229 -7.39 -12.16 -9.12
C PHE A 229 -7.29 -12.85 -10.49
N VAL A 230 -6.27 -12.50 -11.28
CA VAL A 230 -6.02 -13.01 -12.65
C VAL A 230 -4.66 -13.64 -12.81
#